data_AF-A0A1W1DP77-F1
#
_entry.id   AF-A0A1W1DP77-F1
#
_cell.length_a   1.000
_cell.length_b   1.000
_cell.length_c   1.000
_cell.angle_alpha   90.00
_cell.angle_beta   90.00
_cell.angle_gamma   90.00
#
_symmetry.space_group_name_H-M   'P 1'
#
loop_
_entity.id
_entity.type
_entity.pdbx_description
1 polymer ?
#
loop_
_entity_poly.entity_id
_entity_poly.type
_entity_poly.pdbx_seq_one_letter_code
_entity_poly.pdbx_strand_id
1 'polypeptide(L)'
;MTLPAKVWHQLTWFWGIGFSGIALVNAYYVDIALSTRSALFSASTLDPKVELTELDCASTAVEQLCLAAQQSEEAWVNFKLFGTMGLTFALIIITVIFISKYIKEEK
;
A
#
# COMPACT_ATOMS: atom_id res chain seq x y z
N MET A 1 16.57 -27.86 -15.76
CA MET A 1 16.76 -26.70 -14.88
C MET A 1 16.01 -26.93 -13.57
N THR A 2 16.67 -27.42 -12.51
CA THR A 2 16.06 -27.53 -11.17
C THR A 2 16.79 -26.61 -10.21
N LEU A 3 16.09 -25.60 -9.69
CA LEU A 3 16.62 -24.72 -8.65
C LEU A 3 16.80 -25.52 -7.34
N PRO A 4 17.91 -25.37 -6.60
CA PRO A 4 18.12 -26.09 -5.35
C PRO A 4 17.00 -25.80 -4.34
N ALA A 5 16.53 -26.82 -3.62
CA ALA A 5 15.44 -26.69 -2.64
C ALA A 5 15.68 -25.59 -1.57
N LYS A 6 16.95 -25.39 -1.20
CA LYS A 6 17.36 -24.32 -0.28
C LYS A 6 17.08 -22.92 -0.83
N VAL A 7 17.31 -22.71 -2.13
CA VAL A 7 17.08 -21.41 -2.81
C VAL A 7 15.58 -21.13 -2.90
N TRP A 8 14.78 -22.15 -3.20
CA TRP A 8 13.31 -22.06 -3.18
C TRP A 8 12.77 -21.67 -1.81
N HIS A 9 13.23 -22.32 -0.74
CA HIS A 9 12.78 -21.99 0.61
C HIS A 9 13.14 -20.56 1.02
N GLN A 10 14.35 -20.10 0.70
CA GLN A 10 14.78 -18.73 0.96
C GLN A 10 13.91 -17.72 0.20
N LEU A 11 13.58 -18.01 -1.05
CA LEU A 11 12.73 -17.15 -1.87
C LEU A 11 11.29 -17.09 -1.33
N THR A 12 10.72 -18.23 -0.94
CA THR A 12 9.38 -18.25 -0.34
C THR A 12 9.31 -17.42 0.94
N TRP A 13 10.30 -17.53 1.82
CA TRP A 13 10.38 -16.69 3.02
C TRP A 13 10.56 -15.21 2.70
N PHE A 14 11.40 -14.88 1.72
CA PHE A 14 11.61 -13.51 1.26
C PHE A 14 10.29 -12.88 0.79
N TRP A 15 9.55 -13.57 -0.07
CA TRP A 15 8.26 -13.11 -0.55
C TRP A 15 7.20 -13.05 0.56
N GLY A 16 7.17 -14.04 1.46
CA GLY A 16 6.26 -14.05 2.61
C GLY A 16 6.46 -12.84 3.53
N ILE A 17 7.72 -12.50 3.83
CA ILE A 17 8.06 -11.31 4.63
C ILE A 17 7.73 -10.04 3.85
N GLY A 18 8.05 -9.98 2.55
CA GLY A 18 7.75 -8.84 1.69
C GLY A 18 6.26 -8.49 1.65
N PHE A 19 5.41 -9.49 1.40
CA PHE A 19 3.96 -9.29 1.40
C PHE A 19 3.38 -9.01 2.78
N SER A 20 3.93 -9.60 3.83
CA SER A 20 3.53 -9.28 5.20
C SER A 20 3.85 -7.80 5.53
N GLY A 21 5.01 -7.30 5.10
CA GLY A 21 5.37 -5.89 5.22
C GLY A 21 4.41 -4.98 4.47
N ILE A 22 4.07 -5.31 3.21
CA ILE A 22 3.08 -4.56 2.42
C ILE A 22 1.72 -4.53 3.14
N ALA A 23 1.28 -5.66 3.70
CA ALA A 23 0.02 -5.74 4.45
C ALA A 23 0.01 -4.87 5.70
N LEU A 24 1.12 -4.81 6.45
CA LEU A 24 1.26 -3.94 7.62
C LEU A 24 1.20 -2.46 7.26
N VAL A 25 1.91 -2.06 6.20
CA VAL A 25 1.86 -0.67 5.73
C VAL A 25 0.46 -0.33 5.22
N ASN A 26 -0.21 -1.25 4.51
CA ASN A 26 -1.61 -1.07 4.11
C ASN A 26 -2.52 -0.85 5.32
N ALA A 27 -2.37 -1.66 6.39
CA ALA A 27 -3.16 -1.52 7.60
C ALA A 27 -2.99 -0.15 8.27
N TYR A 28 -1.75 0.38 8.30
CA TYR A 28 -1.46 1.72 8.79
C TYR A 28 -2.20 2.82 8.01
N TYR A 29 -2.17 2.77 6.67
CA TYR A 29 -2.89 3.75 5.84
C TYR A 29 -4.41 3.65 6.00
N VAL A 30 -4.95 2.43 6.08
CA VAL A 30 -6.40 2.18 6.29
C VAL A 30 -6.85 2.78 7.62
N ASP A 31 -6.10 2.54 8.70
CA ASP A 31 -6.44 3.02 10.04
C ASP A 31 -6.52 4.55 10.08
N ILE A 32 -5.52 5.23 9.52
CA ILE A 32 -5.50 6.69 9.44
C ILE A 32 -6.67 7.20 8.62
N ALA A 33 -6.88 6.67 7.41
CA ALA A 33 -7.96 7.10 6.53
C ALA A 33 -9.35 6.91 7.15
N LEU A 34 -9.58 5.81 7.90
CA LEU A 34 -10.83 5.59 8.61
C LEU A 34 -10.98 6.53 9.80
N SER A 35 -9.91 6.77 10.56
CA SER A 35 -9.94 7.64 11.74
C SER A 35 -10.28 9.10 11.38
N THR A 36 -9.62 9.66 10.37
CA THR A 36 -9.84 11.03 9.87
C THR A 36 -11.22 11.17 9.25
N ARG A 37 -11.66 10.17 8.48
CA ARG A 37 -13.01 10.11 7.90
C ARG A 37 -14.08 10.09 9.00
N SER A 38 -13.89 9.29 10.05
CA SER A 38 -14.84 9.25 11.18
C SER A 38 -14.92 10.57 11.94
N ALA A 39 -13.79 11.26 12.12
CA ALA A 39 -13.72 12.58 12.75
C ALA A 39 -14.46 13.65 11.92
N LEU A 40 -14.30 13.63 10.59
CA LEU A 40 -15.01 14.52 9.68
C LEU A 40 -16.53 14.34 9.77
N PHE A 41 -17.04 13.10 9.67
CA PHE A 41 -18.48 12.85 9.72
C PHE A 41 -19.09 13.04 11.11
N SER A 42 -18.30 12.92 12.17
CA SER A 42 -18.78 13.24 13.53
C SER A 42 -18.97 14.75 13.74
N ALA A 43 -18.25 15.58 12.99
CA ALA A 43 -18.27 17.03 13.10
C ALA A 43 -19.03 17.74 11.97
N SER A 44 -19.55 17.00 10.98
CA SER A 44 -20.24 17.56 9.80
C SER A 44 -21.58 16.88 9.53
N THR A 45 -22.42 17.56 8.74
CA THR A 45 -23.69 17.03 8.23
C THR A 45 -23.56 16.48 6.79
N LEU A 46 -22.34 16.20 6.35
CA LEU A 46 -22.05 15.67 5.01
C LEU A 46 -22.62 14.25 4.86
N ASP A 47 -23.07 13.90 3.65
CA ASP A 47 -23.55 12.54 3.37
C ASP A 47 -22.38 11.54 3.54
N PRO A 48 -22.52 10.49 4.36
CA PRO A 48 -21.48 9.47 4.56
C PRO A 48 -20.97 8.79 3.28
N LYS A 49 -21.75 8.85 2.19
CA LYS A 49 -21.42 8.26 0.88
C LYS A 49 -20.70 9.21 -0.07
N VAL A 50 -20.41 10.45 0.34
CA VAL A 50 -19.67 11.38 -0.51
C VAL A 50 -18.24 10.88 -0.78
N GLU A 51 -17.79 11.02 -2.02
CA GLU A 51 -16.39 10.81 -2.40
C GLU A 51 -15.58 12.05 -2.00
N LEU A 52 -14.62 11.88 -1.08
CA LEU A 52 -13.86 13.00 -0.51
C LEU A 52 -12.92 13.66 -1.53
N THR A 53 -12.54 12.94 -2.58
CA THR A 53 -11.64 13.43 -3.63
C THR A 53 -12.23 14.54 -4.49
N GLU A 54 -13.57 14.59 -4.64
CA GLU A 54 -14.25 15.61 -5.46
C GLU A 54 -14.85 16.75 -4.62
N LEU A 55 -14.74 16.67 -3.29
CA LEU A 55 -15.36 17.62 -2.38
C LEU A 55 -14.48 18.87 -2.21
N ASP A 56 -15.06 20.05 -2.39
CA ASP A 56 -14.35 21.31 -2.11
C ASP A 56 -14.32 21.59 -0.60
N CYS A 57 -13.23 21.18 0.06
CA CYS A 57 -13.04 21.37 1.50
C CYS A 57 -13.04 22.84 1.95
N ALA A 58 -12.70 23.79 1.08
CA ALA A 58 -12.68 25.22 1.43
C ALA A 58 -14.10 25.78 1.66
N SER A 59 -15.11 25.12 1.10
CA SER A 59 -16.53 25.49 1.28
C SER A 59 -17.16 24.89 2.55
N THR A 60 -16.46 23.98 3.23
CA THR A 60 -17.00 23.27 4.40
C THR A 60 -16.69 23.99 5.71
N ALA A 61 -17.64 23.95 6.66
CA ALA A 61 -17.47 24.53 7.99
C ALA A 61 -16.36 23.84 8.84
N VAL A 62 -15.88 22.68 8.38
CA VAL A 62 -14.86 21.86 9.03
C VAL A 62 -13.67 21.60 8.10
N GLU A 63 -13.21 22.65 7.42
CA GLU A 63 -12.12 22.64 6.44
C GLU A 63 -10.92 21.77 6.87
N GLN A 64 -10.43 21.94 8.09
CA GLN A 64 -9.25 21.21 8.59
C GLN A 64 -9.47 19.70 8.67
N LEU A 65 -10.65 19.26 9.10
CA LEU A 65 -11.00 17.84 9.16
C LEU A 65 -11.23 17.28 7.75
N CYS A 66 -11.78 18.09 6.85
CA CYS A 66 -12.01 17.72 5.46
C CYS A 66 -10.67 17.50 4.74
N LEU A 67 -9.73 18.44 4.84
CA LEU A 67 -8.40 18.33 4.26
C LEU A 67 -7.64 17.12 4.82
N ALA A 68 -7.70 16.89 6.14
CA ALA A 68 -7.06 15.73 6.76
C ALA A 68 -7.63 14.41 6.23
N ALA A 69 -8.96 14.30 6.11
CA ALA A 69 -9.63 13.12 5.60
C ALA A 69 -9.29 12.87 4.12
N GLN A 70 -9.40 13.90 3.27
CA GLN A 70 -9.07 13.82 1.84
C GLN A 70 -7.62 13.40 1.62
N GLN A 71 -6.66 14.06 2.27
CA GLN A 71 -5.23 13.73 2.13
C GLN A 71 -4.92 12.30 2.59
N SER A 72 -5.53 11.85 3.68
CA SER A 72 -5.32 10.48 4.16
C SER A 72 -5.91 9.42 3.22
N GLU A 73 -7.06 9.70 2.59
CA GLU A 73 -7.68 8.83 1.60
C GLU A 73 -6.86 8.80 0.30
N GLU A 74 -6.41 9.95 -0.18
CA GLU A 74 -5.49 10.04 -1.32
C GLU A 74 -4.19 9.28 -1.06
N ALA A 75 -3.61 9.40 0.13
CA ALA A 75 -2.40 8.68 0.51
C ALA A 75 -2.63 7.16 0.56
N TRP A 76 -3.76 6.71 1.09
CA TRP A 76 -4.13 5.30 1.11
C TRP A 76 -4.36 4.73 -0.29
N VAL A 77 -5.09 5.44 -1.14
CA VAL A 77 -5.32 5.05 -2.55
C VAL A 77 -4.00 5.03 -3.33
N ASN A 78 -3.15 6.04 -3.16
CA ASN A 78 -1.83 6.10 -3.81
C ASN A 78 -0.92 4.96 -3.34
N PHE A 79 -0.94 4.60 -2.06
CA PHE A 79 -0.21 3.44 -1.57
C PHE A 79 -0.73 2.15 -2.20
N LYS A 80 -2.05 1.97 -2.29
CA LYS A 80 -2.66 0.80 -2.91
C LYS A 80 -2.33 0.71 -4.40
N LEU A 81 -2.41 1.82 -5.14
CA LEU A 81 -2.16 1.88 -6.57
C LEU A 81 -0.66 1.78 -6.86
N PHE A 82 0.14 2.76 -6.44
CA PHE A 82 1.56 2.85 -6.79
C PHE A 82 2.49 2.16 -5.79
N GLY A 83 2.18 2.21 -4.50
CA GLY A 83 3.01 1.64 -3.45
C GLY A 83 3.14 0.12 -3.55
N THR A 84 2.01 -0.59 -3.68
CA THR A 84 2.02 -2.06 -3.81
C THR A 84 2.69 -2.53 -5.09
N MET A 85 2.46 -1.84 -6.21
CA MET A 85 3.10 -2.14 -7.50
C MET A 85 4.62 -1.90 -7.43
N GLY A 86 5.06 -0.76 -6.87
CA GLY A 86 6.47 -0.42 -6.73
C GLY A 86 7.23 -1.39 -5.82
N LEU A 87 6.65 -1.74 -4.67
CA LEU A 87 7.23 -2.72 -3.75
C LEU A 87 7.29 -4.11 -4.39
N THR A 88 6.24 -4.55 -5.08
CA THR A 88 6.23 -5.83 -5.80
C THR A 88 7.28 -5.84 -6.91
N PHE A 89 7.41 -4.75 -7.66
CA PHE A 89 8.43 -4.62 -8.69
C PHE A 89 9.85 -4.73 -8.12
N ALA A 90 10.12 -4.09 -6.98
CA ALA A 90 11.39 -4.23 -6.27
C ALA A 90 11.64 -5.68 -5.81
N LEU A 91 10.64 -6.37 -5.26
CA LEU A 91 10.74 -7.78 -4.87
C LEU A 91 11.08 -8.68 -6.07
N ILE A 92 10.49 -8.41 -7.24
CA ILE A 92 10.79 -9.13 -8.49
C ILE A 92 12.23 -8.87 -8.92
N ILE A 93 12.69 -7.62 -8.96
CA ILE A 93 14.08 -7.29 -9.33
C ILE A 93 15.07 -8.03 -8.43
N ILE A 94 14.86 -7.98 -7.11
CA ILE A 94 15.71 -8.68 -6.14
C ILE A 94 15.68 -10.19 -6.41
N THR A 95 14.49 -10.75 -6.65
CA THR A 95 14.31 -12.17 -6.98
C THR A 95 15.09 -12.57 -8.24
N VAL A 96 15.00 -11.78 -9.31
CA VAL A 96 15.67 -12.04 -10.60
C VAL A 96 17.19 -12.01 -10.42
N ILE A 97 17.73 -11.00 -9.74
CA ILE A 97 19.18 -10.87 -9.45
C ILE A 97 19.65 -12.02 -8.54
N PHE A 98 18.81 -12.44 -7.59
CA PHE A 98 19.15 -13.55 -6.70
C PHE A 98 19.18 -14.88 -7.43
N ILE A 99 18.18 -15.18 -8.26
CA ILE A 99 18.09 -16.41 -9.05
C ILE A 99 19.17 -16.46 -10.13
N SER A 100 19.50 -15.34 -10.79
CA SER A 100 20.49 -15.31 -11.87
C SER A 100 21.87 -15.81 -11.43
N LYS A 101 22.22 -15.65 -10.15
CA LYS A 101 23.45 -16.23 -9.56
C LYS A 101 23.48 -17.77 -9.55
N TYR A 102 22.31 -18.42 -9.59
CA TYR A 102 22.18 -19.87 -9.51
C TYR A 102 21.82 -20.53 -10.84
N ILE A 103 21.46 -19.76 -11.86
CA ILE A 103 21.31 -20.26 -13.23
C ILE A 103 22.73 -20.47 -13.77
N LYS A 104 23.25 -21.70 -13.62
CA LYS A 104 24.45 -22.12 -14.36
C LYS A 104 24.02 -22.41 -15.79
N GLU A 105 24.66 -21.77 -16.77
CA GLU A 105 24.60 -22.24 -18.15
C GLU A 105 25.17 -23.66 -18.18
N GLU A 106 24.37 -24.63 -18.67
CA GLU A 106 24.95 -25.91 -19.08
C GLU A 106 25.93 -25.60 -20.21
N LYS A 107 27.21 -25.84 -19.96
CA LYS A 107 28.21 -25.97 -21.03
C LYS A 107 28.02 -27.30 -21.74
#